data_AF-A0A6N9I4W3-F1
#
_entry.id   AF-A0A6N9I4W3-F1
#
_cell.length_a   1.000
_cell.length_b   1.000
_cell.length_c   1.000
_cell.angle_alpha   90.00
_cell.angle_beta   90.00
_cell.angle_gamma   90.00
#
_symmetry.space_group_name_H-M   'P 1'
#
loop_
_entity.id
_entity.type
_entity.pdbx_description
1 polymer ?
#
loop_
_entity_poly.entity_id
_entity_poly.type
_entity_poly.pdbx_seq_one_letter_code
_entity_poly.pdbx_strand_id
1 'polypeptide(L)' 'MITNATEFIHDLHKVLRGAAKRADEDITKTIKTVSYKLKQSGSLHYELSRWRCSDARQHEFTFKKNNDGTYTYIYSR' A
#
# COMPACT_ATOMS: atom_id res chain seq x y z
N MET A 1 0.98 11.95 -1.94
CA MET A 1 -0.13 11.46 -2.76
C MET A 1 0.44 10.40 -3.68
N ILE A 2 -0.25 9.26 -3.83
CA ILE A 2 0.22 8.17 -4.70
C ILE A 2 -0.35 8.41 -6.11
N THR A 3 0.49 8.53 -7.14
CA THR A 3 0.09 8.96 -8.48
C THR A 3 -0.63 7.88 -9.27
N ASN A 4 -0.25 6.61 -9.09
CA ASN A 4 -0.89 5.43 -9.68
C ASN A 4 -1.62 4.61 -8.61
N ALA A 5 -2.46 5.27 -7.82
CA ALA A 5 -3.18 4.63 -6.72
C ALA A 5 -3.99 3.41 -7.16
N THR A 6 -4.52 3.39 -8.39
CA THR A 6 -5.29 2.25 -8.93
C THR A 6 -4.47 0.95 -9.00
N GLU A 7 -3.21 1.02 -9.46
CA GLU A 7 -2.33 -0.16 -9.52
C GLU A 7 -1.96 -0.64 -8.12
N PHE A 8 -1.67 0.31 -7.22
CA PHE A 8 -1.42 0.00 -5.82
C PHE A 8 -2.62 -0.67 -5.16
N ILE A 9 -3.82 -0.14 -5.37
CA ILE A 9 -5.08 -0.71 -4.87
C ILE A 9 -5.25 -2.13 -5.40
N HIS A 10 -5.06 -2.34 -6.70
CA HIS A 10 -5.23 -3.65 -7.33
C HIS A 10 -4.33 -4.72 -6.68
N ASP A 11 -3.05 -4.42 -6.44
CA ASP A 11 -2.16 -5.37 -5.76
C ASP A 11 -2.46 -5.50 -4.27
N LEU A 12 -2.86 -4.41 -3.61
CA LEU A 12 -3.29 -4.43 -2.22
C LEU A 12 -4.53 -5.35 -2.02
N HIS A 13 -5.48 -5.36 -2.95
CA HIS A 13 -6.63 -6.26 -2.93
C HIS A 13 -6.24 -7.74 -2.97
N LYS A 14 -5.21 -8.10 -3.74
CA LYS A 14 -4.78 -9.50 -3.85
C LYS A 14 -4.25 -10.05 -2.53
N VAL A 15 -3.60 -9.19 -1.74
CA VAL A 15 -2.91 -9.61 -0.52
C VAL A 15 -3.76 -9.41 0.73
N LEU A 16 -4.72 -8.47 0.77
CA LEU A 16 -5.51 -8.21 1.97
C LEU A 16 -6.52 -9.32 2.27
N ARG A 17 -6.57 -9.72 3.54
CA ARG A 17 -7.58 -10.66 4.06
C ARG A 17 -8.96 -10.01 4.02
N GLY A 18 -9.94 -10.69 3.41
CA GLY A 18 -11.33 -10.23 3.44
C GLY A 18 -11.66 -9.13 2.43
N ALA A 19 -10.81 -8.90 1.43
CA ALA A 19 -10.98 -7.92 0.34
C ALA A 19 -12.25 -8.11 -0.52
N ALA A 20 -13.11 -9.08 -0.22
CA ALA A 20 -14.43 -9.25 -0.85
C ALA A 20 -15.62 -8.83 0.03
N LYS A 21 -15.45 -8.62 1.35
CA LYS A 21 -16.57 -8.35 2.29
C LYS A 21 -16.50 -7.00 3.04
N ARG A 22 -15.34 -6.34 3.10
CA ARG A 22 -15.11 -5.03 3.76
C ARG A 22 -14.10 -4.13 3.02
N ALA A 23 -13.97 -4.34 1.71
CA ALA A 23 -12.79 -3.93 0.93
C ALA A 23 -12.48 -2.41 1.00
N ASP A 24 -13.45 -1.55 0.71
CA ASP A 24 -13.17 -0.14 0.45
C ASP A 24 -12.67 0.65 1.67
N GLU A 25 -13.21 0.39 2.88
CA GLU A 25 -12.80 1.13 4.08
C GLU A 25 -11.39 0.75 4.54
N ASP A 26 -11.07 -0.55 4.56
CA ASP A 26 -9.75 -1.04 4.96
C ASP A 26 -8.67 -0.63 3.96
N ILE A 27 -9.01 -0.60 2.67
CA ILE A 27 -8.13 -0.11 1.61
C ILE A 27 -7.90 1.38 1.77
N THR A 28 -8.97 2.16 1.93
CA THR A 28 -8.87 3.62 2.11
C THR A 28 -8.01 3.97 3.33
N LYS A 29 -8.20 3.26 4.45
CA LYS A 29 -7.35 3.41 5.65
C LYS A 29 -5.90 3.06 5.34
N THR A 30 -5.64 1.96 4.65
CA THR A 30 -4.28 1.52 4.31
C THR A 30 -3.57 2.52 3.40
N ILE A 31 -4.24 3.03 2.36
CA ILE A 31 -3.68 4.07 1.46
C ILE A 31 -3.30 5.33 2.25
N LYS A 32 -4.16 5.76 3.18
CA LYS A 32 -3.88 6.91 4.06
C LYS A 32 -2.67 6.64 4.93
N THR A 33 -2.58 5.47 5.57
CA THR A 33 -1.43 5.07 6.39
C THR A 33 -0.14 5.05 5.58
N VAL A 34 -0.16 4.45 4.38
CA VAL A 34 0.98 4.40 3.47
C VAL A 34 1.42 5.82 3.11
N SER A 35 0.49 6.66 2.63
CA SER A 35 0.78 8.04 2.24
C SER A 35 1.37 8.86 3.40
N TYR A 36 0.90 8.62 4.62
CA TYR A 36 1.43 9.26 5.82
C TYR A 36 2.85 8.78 6.15
N LYS A 37 3.08 7.45 6.14
CA LYS A 37 4.39 6.84 6.38
C LYS A 37 5.44 7.33 5.39
N LEU A 38 5.13 7.28 4.09
CA LEU A 38 6.02 7.75 3.02
C LEU A 38 6.45 9.21 3.24
N LYS A 39 5.51 10.06 3.66
CA LYS A 39 5.80 11.48 3.95
C LYS A 39 6.61 11.70 5.23
N GLN A 40 6.33 10.95 6.30
CA GLN A 40 6.90 11.19 7.63
C GLN A 40 8.24 10.52 7.84
N SER A 41 8.40 9.26 7.45
CA SER A 41 9.67 8.55 7.66
C SER A 41 10.66 8.71 6.51
N GLY A 42 10.21 9.22 5.35
CA GLY A 42 10.99 9.22 4.12
C GLY A 42 11.25 7.82 3.56
N SER A 43 10.70 6.77 4.19
CA SER A 43 10.76 5.41 3.67
C SER A 43 10.04 5.35 2.33
N LEU A 44 10.61 4.61 1.40
CA LEU A 44 10.02 4.27 0.11
C LEU A 44 9.32 2.90 0.14
N HIS A 45 9.33 2.24 1.30
CA HIS A 45 8.78 0.91 1.49
C HIS A 45 7.68 0.94 2.55
N TYR A 46 6.61 0.20 2.30
CA TYR A 46 5.54 -0.07 3.26
C TYR A 46 5.34 -1.57 3.42
N GLU A 47 5.60 -2.06 4.63
CA GLU A 47 5.38 -3.46 4.99
C GLU A 47 3.95 -3.68 5.51
N LEU A 48 3.28 -4.64 4.93
CA LEU A 48 1.99 -5.14 5.36
C LEU A 48 2.18 -6.45 6.13
N SER A 49 1.86 -6.41 7.43
CA SER A 49 2.02 -7.56 8.30
C SER A 49 1.09 -8.73 7.90
N ARG A 50 1.59 -9.96 8.03
CA ARG A 50 0.86 -11.21 7.74
C ARG A 50 -0.55 -11.31 8.34
N TRP A 51 -0.81 -10.64 9.46
CA TRP A 51 -2.12 -10.62 10.11
C TRP A 51 -3.20 -9.92 9.28
N ARG A 52 -2.81 -8.96 8.45
CA ARG A 52 -3.69 -8.26 7.51
C ARG A 52 -3.79 -8.98 6.17
N CYS A 53 -2.93 -9.98 5.94
CA CYS A 53 -2.80 -10.66 4.68
C CYS A 53 -3.68 -11.92 4.61
N SER A 54 -4.10 -12.25 3.38
CA SER A 54 -4.83 -13.48 3.05
C SER A 54 -3.92 -14.70 3.18
N ASP A 55 -2.62 -14.53 2.92
CA ASP A 55 -1.58 -15.54 3.12
C ASP A 55 -0.80 -15.35 4.44
N ALA A 56 0.04 -16.32 4.77
CA ALA A 56 0.87 -16.31 5.97
C ALA A 56 2.17 -15.50 5.81
N ARG A 57 2.31 -14.70 4.74
CA ARG A 57 3.53 -13.96 4.40
C ARG A 57 3.38 -12.48 4.73
N GLN A 58 4.53 -11.84 4.91
CA GLN A 58 4.61 -10.38 4.90
C GLN A 58 4.69 -9.94 3.45
N HIS A 59 4.05 -8.81 3.14
CA HIS A 59 4.10 -8.20 1.82
C HIS A 59 4.74 -6.84 1.94
N GLU A 60 5.64 -6.51 1.02
CA GLU A 60 6.23 -5.17 0.96
C GLU A 60 5.78 -4.46 -0.31
N PHE A 61 5.37 -3.20 -0.17
CA PHE A 61 5.05 -2.33 -1.28
C PHE A 61 6.14 -1.26 -1.41
N THR A 62 6.74 -1.18 -2.59
CA THR A 62 7.80 -0.22 -2.93
C THR A 62 7.25 0.95 -3.73
N PHE A 63 7.72 2.14 -3.41
CA PHE A 63 7.33 3.40 -4.01
C PHE A 63 8.57 4.16 -4.48
N LYS A 64 8.41 4.97 -5.52
CA LYS A 64 9.38 5.97 -5.95
C LYS A 64 8.88 7.35 -5.53
N LYS A 65 9.75 8.19 -5.00
CA LYS A 65 9.44 9.62 -4.79
C LYS A 65 9.68 10.40 -6.08
N ASN A 66 8.71 11.22 -6.46
CA ASN A 66 8.76 12.08 -7.64
C ASN A 66 9.29 13.48 -7.29
N ASN A 67 9.71 14.24 -8.31
CA ASN A 67 10.27 15.58 -8.14
C ASN A 67 9.25 16.58 -7.55
N ASP A 68 7.95 16.36 -7.76
CA ASP A 68 6.84 17.16 -7.22
C ASP A 68 6.45 16.76 -5.78
N GLY A 69 7.19 15.83 -5.15
CA GLY A 69 6.91 15.34 -3.80
C GLY A 69 5.76 14.33 -3.73
N THR A 70 5.26 13.85 -4.86
CA THR A 70 4.34 12.71 -4.93
C THR A 70 5.10 11.38 -4.91
N TYR A 71 4.36 10.28 -4.81
CA TYR A 71 4.92 8.93 -4.79
C TYR A 71 4.28 8.07 -5.87
N THR A 72 5.05 7.23 -6.54
CA THR A 72 4.57 6.28 -7.55
C THR A 72 4.82 4.88 -7.04
N TYR A 73 3.78 4.07 -6.95
CA TYR A 73 3.88 2.65 -6.65
C TYR A 73 4.59 1.92 -7.77
N ILE A 74 5.51 1.01 -7.45
CA ILE A 74 6.33 0.33 -8.45
C ILE A 74 5.92 -1.14 -8.64
N TYR A 75 5.45 -1.86 -7.60
CA TYR A 75 6.26 -2.92 -7.01
C TYR A 75 5.72 -3.53 -5.71
N SER A 76 5.12 -4.73 -5.70
CA SER A 76 4.90 -5.53 -4.47
C SER A 76 5.75 -6.81 -4.46
N ARG A 77 6.26 -7.19 -3.29
CA ARG A 77 7.05 -8.41 -3.05
C ARG A 77 6.50 -9.25 -1.91
#